data_AF-D3IK79-F1
#
_entry.id   AF-D3IK79-F1
#
_cell.length_a   1.000
_cell.length_b   1.000
_cell.length_c   1.000
_cell.angle_alpha   90.00
_cell.angle_beta   90.00
_cell.angle_gamma   90.00
#
_symmetry.space_group_name_H-M   'P 1'
#
loop_
_entity.id
_entity.type
_entity.pdbx_description
1 polymer ?
#
loop_
_entity_poly.entity_id
_entity_poly.type
_entity_poly.pdbx_seq_one_letter_code
_entity_poly.pdbx_strand_id
1 'polypeptide(L)'
;MLFLVILFGSYLYLTNSPFSYFVDEETGGFISSAFFLGWALIWFGIGRHYSIDYEAKKQVFIESHEGIDRYIIDKAFRKAYFSSGAKVLAIVCFISVPCYVAANVKGEPTLKDCILIGMLMLASIILYAYYKRNRAAGVTL
;
A
#
# COMPACT_ATOMS: atom_id res chain seq x y z
N MET A 1 3.08 -3.20 7.65
CA MET A 1 4.48 -3.54 8.02
C MET A 1 5.28 -4.06 6.84
N LEU A 2 4.94 -5.22 6.25
CA LEU A 2 5.73 -5.84 5.17
C LEU A 2 5.90 -4.93 3.93
N PHE A 3 4.86 -4.18 3.55
CA PHE A 3 4.93 -3.18 2.47
C PHE A 3 5.96 -2.07 2.74
N LEU A 4 5.99 -1.52 3.96
CA LEU A 4 6.93 -0.45 4.32
C LEU A 4 8.37 -0.96 4.35
N VAL A 5 8.58 -2.18 4.85
CA VAL A 5 9.90 -2.82 4.86
C VAL A 5 10.41 -3.05 3.44
N ILE A 6 9.54 -3.54 2.54
CA ILE A 6 9.90 -3.72 1.12
C ILE A 6 10.16 -2.37 0.46
N LEU A 7 9.31 -1.36 0.69
CA LEU A 7 9.46 -0.02 0.11
C LEU A 7 10.77 0.65 0.55
N PHE A 8 11.07 0.64 1.85
CA PHE A 8 12.31 1.20 2.39
C PHE A 8 13.53 0.40 1.95
N GLY A 9 13.45 -0.93 2.00
CA GLY A 9 14.55 -1.81 1.61
C GLY A 9 14.89 -1.68 0.13
N SER A 10 13.87 -1.60 -0.74
CA SER A 10 14.08 -1.39 -2.18
C SER A 10 14.65 -0.01 -2.49
N TYR A 11 14.20 1.05 -1.79
CA TYR A 11 14.80 2.39 -1.92
C TYR A 11 16.29 2.36 -1.57
N LEU A 12 16.66 1.85 -0.38
CA LEU A 12 18.05 1.76 0.09
C LEU A 12 18.94 0.99 -0.89
N TYR A 13 18.43 -0.15 -1.38
CA TYR A 13 19.15 -0.99 -2.34
C TYR A 13 19.38 -0.27 -3.68
N LEU A 14 18.39 0.45 -4.20
CA LEU A 14 18.48 1.13 -5.50
C LEU A 14 19.34 2.40 -5.44
N THR A 15 19.25 3.15 -4.34
CA THR A 15 20.03 4.38 -4.18
C THR A 15 21.47 4.12 -3.74
N ASN A 16 21.80 2.90 -3.29
CA ASN A 16 23.05 2.59 -2.56
C ASN A 16 23.25 3.53 -1.36
N SER A 17 22.15 4.02 -0.78
CA SER A 17 22.22 4.88 0.39
C SER A 17 22.43 4.01 1.62
N PRO A 18 23.39 4.34 2.50
CA PRO A 18 23.48 3.70 3.80
C PRO A 18 22.20 3.98 4.60
N PHE A 19 21.82 3.09 5.51
CA PHE A 19 20.67 3.31 6.39
C PHE A 19 20.79 4.62 7.17
N SER A 20 22.02 5.08 7.43
CA SER A 20 22.31 6.37 8.05
C SER A 20 21.75 7.56 7.27
N TYR A 21 21.49 7.44 5.98
CA TYR A 21 20.84 8.50 5.19
C TYR A 21 19.45 8.88 5.72
N PHE A 22 18.73 7.92 6.31
CA PHE A 22 17.45 8.19 6.95
C PHE A 22 17.60 8.52 8.43
N VAL A 23 18.76 8.28 9.04
CA VAL A 23 19.03 8.60 10.44
C VAL A 23 19.56 10.02 10.46
N ASP A 24 18.65 10.99 10.67
CA ASP A 24 19.01 12.39 10.81
C ASP A 24 20.14 12.56 11.84
N GLU A 25 21.33 12.97 11.38
CA GLU A 25 22.54 13.06 12.21
C GLU A 25 22.36 14.09 13.34
N GLU A 26 21.54 15.13 13.12
CA GLU A 26 21.29 16.18 14.11
C GLU A 26 20.46 15.69 15.31
N THR A 27 19.64 14.65 15.13
CA THR A 27 18.81 14.05 16.20
C THR A 27 19.14 12.60 16.50
N GLY A 28 20.25 12.07 15.97
CA GLY A 28 20.63 10.65 16.12
C GLY A 28 19.58 9.69 15.57
N GLY A 29 18.78 10.12 14.57
CA GLY A 29 17.72 9.33 13.95
C GLY A 29 16.41 9.24 14.71
N PHE A 30 16.22 10.02 15.78
CA PHE A 30 14.96 10.03 16.54
C PHE A 30 13.76 10.44 15.67
N ILE A 31 13.89 11.52 14.88
CA ILE A 31 12.81 12.04 14.03
C ILE A 31 12.39 11.00 12.98
N SER A 32 13.35 10.39 12.32
CA SER A 32 13.09 9.35 11.32
C SER A 32 12.45 8.09 11.91
N SER A 33 12.91 7.66 13.09
CA SER A 33 12.32 6.54 13.82
C SER A 33 10.88 6.84 14.25
N ALA A 34 10.62 8.05 14.75
CA ALA A 34 9.30 8.52 15.12
C ALA A 34 8.36 8.61 13.90
N PHE A 35 8.87 9.09 12.76
CA PHE A 35 8.13 9.12 11.50
C PHE A 35 7.78 7.70 11.03
N PHE A 36 8.74 6.77 11.06
CA PHE A 36 8.50 5.38 10.68
C PHE A 36 7.45 4.72 11.59
N LEU A 37 7.56 4.92 12.91
CA LEU A 37 6.60 4.43 13.90
C LEU A 37 5.20 5.03 13.68
N GLY A 38 5.11 6.35 13.50
CA GLY A 38 3.85 7.05 13.23
C GLY A 38 3.19 6.55 11.95
N TRP A 39 3.98 6.42 10.88
CA TRP A 39 3.50 5.88 9.61
C TRP A 39 3.05 4.42 9.73
N ALA A 40 3.80 3.60 10.48
CA ALA A 40 3.44 2.22 10.74
C ALA A 40 2.14 2.09 11.55
N LEU A 41 1.91 2.98 12.52
CA LEU A 41 0.66 3.04 13.30
C LEU A 41 -0.52 3.47 12.44
N ILE A 42 -0.34 4.42 11.50
CA ILE A 42 -1.38 4.81 10.54
C ILE A 42 -1.78 3.60 9.69
N TRP A 43 -0.80 2.88 9.12
CA TRP A 43 -1.08 1.68 8.33
C TRP A 43 -1.70 0.55 9.16
N PHE A 44 -1.31 0.41 10.42
CA PHE A 44 -1.93 -0.53 11.35
C PHE A 44 -3.38 -0.15 11.63
N GLY A 45 -3.67 1.13 11.86
CA GLY A 45 -5.03 1.65 12.08
C GLY A 45 -5.92 1.43 10.87
N ILE A 46 -5.44 1.76 9.67
CA ILE A 46 -6.13 1.50 8.40
C ILE A 46 -6.40 0.00 8.26
N GLY A 47 -5.38 -0.85 8.40
CA GLY A 47 -5.52 -2.29 8.29
C GLY A 47 -6.51 -2.88 9.31
N ARG A 48 -6.47 -2.41 10.56
CA ARG A 48 -7.38 -2.85 11.62
C ARG A 48 -8.81 -2.40 11.36
N HIS A 49 -9.01 -1.15 10.92
CA HIS A 49 -10.33 -0.65 10.58
C HIS A 49 -10.96 -1.47 9.44
N TYR A 50 -10.21 -1.69 8.35
CA TYR A 50 -10.67 -2.53 7.25
C TYR A 50 -10.92 -3.97 7.67
N SER A 51 -10.12 -4.54 8.57
CA SER A 51 -10.33 -5.90 9.08
C SER A 51 -11.59 -6.05 9.93
N ILE A 52 -11.92 -5.05 10.76
CA ILE A 52 -13.13 -5.07 11.59
C ILE A 52 -14.37 -4.87 10.71
N ASP A 53 -14.33 -3.90 9.79
CA ASP A 53 -15.42 -3.67 8.83
C ASP A 53 -15.65 -4.92 7.95
N TYR A 54 -14.58 -5.62 7.58
CA TYR A 54 -14.63 -6.87 6.86
C TYR A 54 -15.38 -7.98 7.62
N GLU A 55 -15.01 -8.24 8.88
CA GLU A 55 -15.65 -9.29 9.68
C GLU A 55 -17.13 -8.96 9.92
N ALA A 56 -17.45 -7.69 10.22
CA ALA A 56 -18.83 -7.24 10.44
C ALA A 56 -19.70 -7.44 9.19
N LYS A 57 -19.22 -6.98 8.01
CA LYS A 57 -19.97 -7.11 6.76
C LYS A 57 -20.06 -8.56 6.28
N LYS A 58 -19.04 -9.38 6.53
CA LYS A 58 -19.06 -10.82 6.23
C LYS A 58 -20.12 -11.55 7.05
N GLN A 59 -20.24 -11.26 8.35
CA GLN A 59 -21.25 -11.88 9.20
C GLN A 59 -22.67 -11.54 8.73
N VAL A 60 -22.96 -10.26 8.50
CA VAL A 60 -24.27 -9.81 8.00
C VAL A 60 -24.62 -10.46 6.65
N PHE A 61 -23.65 -10.62 5.75
CA PHE A 61 -23.89 -11.22 4.44
C PHE A 61 -24.13 -12.74 4.49
N ILE A 62 -23.49 -13.44 5.44
CA ILE A 62 -23.73 -14.87 5.68
C ILE A 62 -25.13 -15.08 6.26
N GLU A 63 -25.55 -14.22 7.18
CA GLU A 63 -26.90 -14.27 7.77
C GLU A 63 -28.00 -13.93 6.75
N SER A 64 -27.74 -13.00 5.82
CA SER A 64 -28.73 -12.59 4.83
C SER A 64 -28.86 -13.53 3.62
N HIS A 65 -27.95 -14.48 3.45
CA HIS A 65 -27.93 -15.45 2.33
C HIS A 65 -27.81 -16.89 2.84
N GLU A 66 -28.77 -17.30 3.67
CA GLU A 66 -28.90 -18.70 4.08
C GLU A 66 -29.10 -19.59 2.84
N GLY A 67 -28.12 -20.47 2.58
CA GLY A 67 -28.18 -21.47 1.50
C GLY A 67 -27.08 -21.35 0.43
N ILE A 68 -26.29 -20.28 0.42
CA ILE A 68 -25.11 -20.17 -0.44
C ILE A 68 -23.90 -20.79 0.26
N ASP A 69 -23.10 -21.56 -0.50
CA ASP A 69 -21.88 -22.17 0.00
C ASP A 69 -20.91 -21.14 0.59
N ARG A 70 -20.54 -21.35 1.87
CA ARG A 70 -19.66 -20.44 2.63
C ARG A 70 -18.29 -20.24 1.98
N TYR A 71 -17.79 -21.23 1.24
CA TYR A 71 -16.49 -21.13 0.57
C TYR A 71 -16.56 -20.20 -0.65
N ILE A 72 -17.68 -20.19 -1.38
CA ILE A 72 -17.91 -19.23 -2.47
C ILE A 72 -18.01 -17.80 -1.93
N ILE A 73 -18.74 -17.61 -0.82
CA ILE A 73 -18.88 -16.30 -0.16
C ILE A 73 -17.51 -15.81 0.33
N ASP A 74 -16.75 -16.64 1.06
CA ASP A 74 -15.43 -16.26 1.58
C ASP A 74 -14.46 -15.89 0.45
N LYS A 75 -14.47 -16.64 -0.66
CA LYS A 75 -13.65 -16.34 -1.84
C LYS A 75 -14.01 -15.00 -2.47
N ALA A 76 -15.30 -14.69 -2.60
CA ALA A 76 -15.77 -13.42 -3.16
C ALA A 76 -15.45 -12.23 -2.23
N PHE A 77 -15.69 -12.38 -0.92
CA PHE A 77 -15.39 -11.37 0.09
C PHE A 77 -13.91 -11.09 0.20
N ARG A 78 -13.07 -12.12 0.28
CA ARG A 78 -11.61 -11.97 0.31
C ARG A 78 -11.12 -11.22 -0.92
N LYS A 79 -11.68 -11.51 -2.09
CA LYS A 79 -11.35 -10.85 -3.35
C LYS A 79 -11.74 -9.36 -3.35
N ALA A 80 -12.91 -9.02 -2.80
CA ALA A 80 -13.36 -7.63 -2.63
C ALA A 80 -12.49 -6.86 -1.62
N TYR A 81 -12.07 -7.52 -0.53
CA TYR A 81 -11.14 -6.97 0.46
C TYR A 81 -9.78 -6.64 -0.14
N PHE A 82 -9.14 -7.60 -0.82
CA PHE A 82 -7.86 -7.36 -1.51
C PHE A 82 -7.99 -6.31 -2.60
N SER A 83 -9.12 -6.24 -3.30
CA SER A 83 -9.41 -5.20 -4.29
C SER A 83 -9.37 -3.81 -3.65
N SER A 84 -10.03 -3.63 -2.50
CA SER A 84 -10.04 -2.37 -1.75
C SER A 84 -8.63 -1.98 -1.27
N GLY A 85 -7.87 -2.94 -0.74
CA GLY A 85 -6.46 -2.72 -0.38
C GLY A 85 -5.59 -2.33 -1.58
N ALA A 86 -5.77 -2.99 -2.73
CA ALA A 86 -5.06 -2.68 -3.97
C ALA A 86 -5.37 -1.26 -4.47
N LYS A 87 -6.61 -0.78 -4.33
CA LYS A 87 -6.97 0.61 -4.65
C LYS A 87 -6.17 1.61 -3.80
N VAL A 88 -6.13 1.39 -2.48
CA VAL A 88 -5.39 2.28 -1.56
C VAL A 88 -3.90 2.27 -1.91
N LEU A 89 -3.31 1.09 -2.13
CA LEU A 89 -1.92 0.97 -2.54
C LEU A 89 -1.63 1.63 -3.90
N ALA A 90 -2.53 1.50 -4.87
CA ALA A 90 -2.38 2.16 -6.17
C ALA A 90 -2.33 3.69 -6.03
N ILE A 91 -3.22 4.26 -5.22
CA ILE A 91 -3.24 5.70 -4.93
C ILE A 91 -1.95 6.12 -4.24
N VAL A 92 -1.49 5.36 -3.24
CA VAL A 92 -0.23 5.65 -2.55
C VAL A 92 0.95 5.61 -3.51
N CYS A 93 1.09 4.56 -4.33
CA CYS A 93 2.14 4.48 -5.35
C CYS A 93 2.09 5.65 -6.34
N PHE A 94 0.88 6.07 -6.74
CA PHE A 94 0.70 7.20 -7.65
C PHE A 94 1.11 8.53 -7.02
N ILE A 95 0.71 8.81 -5.77
CA ILE A 95 1.09 10.04 -5.04
C ILE A 95 2.57 10.05 -4.69
N SER A 96 3.18 8.89 -4.45
CA SER A 96 4.62 8.78 -4.19
C SER A 96 5.47 9.28 -5.35
N VAL A 97 4.99 9.22 -6.60
CA VAL A 97 5.74 9.69 -7.77
C VAL A 97 6.05 11.19 -7.72
N PRO A 98 5.07 12.12 -7.65
CA PRO A 98 5.36 13.55 -7.55
C PRO A 98 6.10 13.90 -6.26
N CYS A 99 5.83 13.21 -5.14
CA CYS A 99 6.57 13.41 -3.89
C CYS A 99 8.05 13.04 -4.03
N TYR A 100 8.36 11.92 -4.68
CA TYR A 100 9.74 11.50 -4.94
C TYR A 100 10.46 12.51 -5.84
N VAL A 101 9.81 12.93 -6.94
CA VAL A 101 10.35 13.91 -7.88
C VAL A 101 10.66 15.23 -7.16
N ALA A 102 9.71 15.77 -6.39
CA ALA A 102 9.90 17.04 -5.68
C ALA A 102 11.03 16.98 -4.63
N ALA A 103 11.19 15.83 -3.97
CA ALA A 103 12.19 15.68 -2.91
C ALA A 103 13.60 15.37 -3.44
N ASN A 104 13.73 14.60 -4.53
CA ASN A 104 15.00 14.02 -4.96
C ASN A 104 15.50 14.57 -6.31
N VAL A 105 14.63 15.06 -7.20
CA VAL A 105 15.02 15.53 -8.54
C VAL A 105 15.15 17.05 -8.52
N LYS A 106 16.38 17.54 -8.33
CA LYS A 106 16.72 18.98 -8.34
C LYS A 106 17.23 19.50 -9.70
N GLY A 107 17.41 18.61 -10.68
CA GLY A 107 17.97 18.90 -11.99
C GLY A 107 17.56 17.85 -13.02
N GLU A 108 18.48 17.40 -13.88
CA GLU A 108 18.17 16.32 -14.83
C GLU A 108 17.93 14.99 -14.10
N PRO A 109 16.87 14.25 -14.45
CA PRO A 109 16.57 12.98 -13.80
C PRO A 109 17.64 11.94 -14.13
N THR A 110 18.18 11.32 -13.10
CA THR A 110 19.16 10.25 -13.28
C THR A 110 18.46 8.96 -13.71
N LEU A 111 19.22 8.01 -14.26
CA LEU A 111 18.69 6.69 -14.64
C LEU A 111 18.06 5.95 -13.46
N LYS A 112 18.56 6.16 -12.23
CA LYS A 112 17.98 5.60 -11.00
C LYS A 112 16.61 6.18 -10.69
N ASP A 113 16.44 7.50 -10.84
CA ASP A 113 15.16 8.18 -10.64
C ASP A 113 14.13 7.66 -11.63
N CYS A 114 14.51 7.51 -12.91
CA CYS A 114 13.66 6.96 -13.96
C CYS A 114 13.21 5.53 -13.64
N ILE A 115 14.12 4.67 -13.16
CA ILE A 115 13.78 3.29 -12.77
C ILE A 115 12.78 3.28 -11.61
N LEU A 116 13.02 4.07 -10.57
CA LEU A 116 12.16 4.09 -9.38
C LEU A 116 10.78 4.67 -9.67
N ILE A 117 10.72 5.79 -10.41
CA ILE A 117 9.47 6.37 -10.90
C ILE A 117 8.72 5.38 -11.79
N GLY A 118 9.42 4.71 -12.71
CA GLY A 118 8.85 3.69 -13.59
C GLY A 118 8.24 2.52 -12.82
N MET A 119 8.94 2.01 -11.80
CA MET A 119 8.41 0.93 -10.94
C MET A 119 7.18 1.36 -10.14
N LEU A 120 7.17 2.58 -9.58
CA LEU A 120 6.02 3.11 -8.85
C LEU A 120 4.80 3.27 -9.76
N MET A 121 4.99 3.78 -10.99
CA MET A 121 3.91 3.90 -11.98
C MET A 121 3.39 2.54 -12.42
N LEU A 122 4.26 1.58 -12.73
CA LEU A 122 3.86 0.22 -13.09
C LEU A 122 3.09 -0.47 -11.96
N ALA A 123 3.58 -0.36 -10.73
CA ALA A 123 2.90 -0.90 -9.55
C ALA A 123 1.50 -0.28 -9.39
N SER A 124 1.39 1.05 -9.53
CA SER A 124 0.10 1.75 -9.48
C SER A 124 -0.88 1.24 -10.53
N ILE A 125 -0.43 1.09 -11.78
CA ILE A 125 -1.26 0.59 -12.89
C ILE A 125 -1.73 -0.85 -12.62
N ILE A 126 -0.82 -1.74 -12.22
CA ILE A 126 -1.14 -3.16 -11.95
C ILE A 126 -2.14 -3.27 -10.80
N LEU A 127 -1.91 -2.54 -9.71
CA LEU A 127 -2.81 -2.52 -8.54
C LEU A 127 -4.18 -1.95 -8.89
N TYR A 128 -4.22 -0.87 -9.68
CA TYR A 128 -5.49 -0.28 -10.12
C TYR A 128 -6.24 -1.20 -11.09
N ALA A 129 -5.54 -1.87 -12.01
CA ALA A 129 -6.13 -2.86 -12.91
C ALA A 129 -6.70 -4.05 -12.13
N TYR A 130 -5.99 -4.54 -11.11
CA TYR A 130 -6.49 -5.56 -10.20
C TYR A 130 -7.76 -5.09 -9.48
N TYR A 131 -7.75 -3.88 -8.91
CA TYR A 131 -8.93 -3.28 -8.28
C TYR A 131 -10.12 -3.22 -9.24
N LYS A 132 -9.92 -2.67 -10.46
CA LYS A 132 -10.99 -2.51 -11.46
C LYS A 132 -11.57 -3.85 -11.88
N ARG A 133 -10.73 -4.86 -12.12
CA ARG A 133 -11.15 -6.21 -12.52
C ARG A 133 -11.97 -6.91 -11.43
N ASN A 134 -11.62 -6.68 -10.17
CA ASN A 134 -12.25 -7.36 -9.04
C ASN A 134 -13.44 -6.61 -8.45
N ARG A 135 -13.55 -5.29 -8.70
CA ARG A 135 -14.76 -4.50 -8.43
C ARG A 135 -15.92 -4.87 -9.36
N ALA A 136 -15.64 -5.17 -10.62
CA ALA A 136 -16.66 -5.57 -11.60
C ALA A 136 -17.25 -6.97 -11.34
N ALA A 137 -16.65 -7.76 -10.45
CA ALA A 137 -17.08 -9.12 -10.12
C ALA A 137 -18.16 -9.20 -9.03
N GLY A 138 -18.82 -8.09 -8.68
CA GLY A 138 -20.18 -8.13 -8.10
C GLY A 138 -20.31 -8.28 -6.59
N VAL A 139 -19.36 -7.80 -5.78
CA VAL A 139 -19.62 -7.57 -4.34
C VAL A 139 -19.20 -6.14 -4.01
N THR A 140 -20.18 -5.24 -3.99
CA THR A 140 -20.05 -3.93 -3.35
C THR A 140 -20.24 -4.14 -1.84
N LEU A 141 -19.14 -4.16 -1.10
CA LEU A 141 -19.10 -4.00 0.35
C LEU A 141 -19.50 -2.58 0.77
#